data_AF-A0A4Y9Q6U3-F1
#
_entry.id   AF-A0A4Y9Q6U3-F1
#
_cell.length_a   1.000
_cell.length_b   1.000
_cell.length_c   1.000
_cell.angle_alpha   90.00
_cell.angle_beta   90.00
_cell.angle_gamma   90.00
#
_symmetry.space_group_name_H-M   'P 1'
#
loop_
_entity.id
_entity.type
_entity.pdbx_description
1 polymer ?
#
loop_
_entity_poly.entity_id
_entity_poly.type
_entity_poly.pdbx_seq_one_letter_code
_entity_poly.pdbx_strand_id
1 'polypeptide(L)'
;MGRFIASLLAVAVVLAVILILVLQSVPDDAVLSLEFAKALISLITAVLITGILGVVLAHHNADRARREDRARAFAGALQDLKAGYERVQVARFLLTANPSARTLMEQVSSFSEARGQLHKVQRTRFVHDTPVEDCVQDMLDAMNGTFDEYRENHAELLRDALAEERAEKAFLDGTTDRYPAVRTLSKDCFHALHLFLEDGEAWKQGPFHRAYSKAKKTLEDQLREEPAGVRSWFGALGRRLRRGRRPVLQE
;
A
#
# COMPACT_ATOMS: atom_id res chain seq x y z
N MET A 1 17.50 4.96 -20.16
CA MET A 1 18.97 5.16 -20.22
C MET A 1 19.46 5.53 -21.62
N GLY A 2 19.11 4.79 -22.68
CA GLY A 2 19.64 5.04 -24.05
C GLY A 2 19.44 6.47 -24.60
N ARG A 3 18.29 7.10 -24.39
CA ARG A 3 18.01 8.46 -24.90
C ARG A 3 18.84 9.55 -24.22
N PHE A 4 19.21 9.37 -22.95
CA PHE A 4 20.03 10.33 -22.19
C PHE A 4 21.51 10.19 -22.53
N ILE A 5 21.97 8.95 -22.71
CA ILE A 5 23.32 8.68 -23.24
C ILE A 5 23.44 9.29 -24.63
N ALA A 6 22.44 9.10 -25.49
CA ALA A 6 22.41 9.69 -26.83
C ALA A 6 22.43 11.23 -26.81
N SER A 7 21.71 11.89 -25.90
CA SER A 7 21.76 13.36 -25.78
C SER A 7 23.10 13.87 -25.25
N LEU A 8 23.72 13.18 -24.28
CA LEU A 8 25.06 13.52 -23.79
C LEU A 8 26.12 13.34 -24.88
N LEU A 9 26.02 12.26 -25.66
CA LEU A 9 26.91 11.98 -26.78
C LEU A 9 26.73 13.01 -27.90
N ALA A 10 25.48 13.42 -28.19
CA ALA A 10 25.20 14.48 -29.15
C ALA A 10 25.80 15.82 -28.71
N VAL A 11 25.67 16.20 -27.43
CA VAL A 11 26.28 17.43 -26.89
C VAL A 11 27.81 17.35 -26.92
N ALA A 12 28.39 16.19 -26.58
CA ALA A 12 29.83 15.98 -26.66
C ALA A 12 30.36 16.07 -28.10
N VAL A 13 29.63 15.52 -29.06
CA VAL A 13 29.95 15.62 -30.49
C VAL A 13 29.86 17.06 -30.97
N VAL A 14 28.82 17.82 -30.59
CA VAL A 14 28.70 19.24 -30.94
C VAL A 14 29.85 20.05 -30.34
N LEU A 15 30.22 19.81 -29.07
CA LEU A 15 31.38 20.47 -28.43
C LEU A 15 32.70 20.11 -29.13
N ALA A 16 32.86 18.85 -29.57
CA ALA A 16 34.03 18.42 -30.32
C ALA A 16 34.11 19.06 -31.72
N VAL A 17 32.98 19.22 -32.40
CA VAL A 17 32.91 19.90 -33.71
C VAL A 17 33.25 21.38 -33.57
N ILE A 18 32.70 22.07 -32.55
CA ILE A 18 33.02 23.47 -32.25
C ILE A 18 34.52 23.60 -31.93
N LEU A 19 35.08 22.67 -31.16
CA LEU A 19 36.51 22.64 -30.84
C LEU A 19 37.39 22.52 -32.09
N ILE A 20 37.07 21.60 -33.01
CA ILE A 20 37.81 21.41 -34.26
C ILE A 20 37.77 22.69 -35.11
N LEU A 21 36.59 23.31 -35.22
CA LEU A 21 36.42 24.56 -35.97
C LEU A 21 37.24 25.72 -35.37
N VAL A 22 37.34 25.80 -34.04
CA VAL A 22 38.16 26.83 -33.39
C VAL A 22 39.66 26.55 -33.56
N LEU A 23 40.11 25.29 -33.42
CA LEU A 23 41.52 24.92 -33.65
C LEU A 23 41.99 25.22 -35.08
N GLN A 24 41.11 25.09 -36.08
CA GLN A 24 41.43 25.41 -37.47
C GLN A 24 41.51 26.92 -37.75
N SER A 25 41.00 27.77 -36.84
CA SER A 25 40.89 29.22 -37.05
C SER A 25 41.86 30.05 -36.22
N VAL A 26 42.74 29.42 -35.40
CA VAL A 26 43.73 30.13 -34.57
C VAL A 26 45.08 30.22 -35.30
N PRO A 27 45.66 31.42 -35.50
CA PRO A 27 47.02 31.60 -36.00
C PRO A 27 48.08 31.18 -34.95
N ASP A 28 49.29 30.83 -35.40
CA ASP A 28 50.41 30.14 -34.70
C ASP A 28 51.01 30.83 -33.44
N ASP A 29 50.27 31.66 -32.72
CA ASP A 29 50.70 32.25 -31.45
C ASP A 29 50.51 31.24 -30.30
N ALA A 30 51.60 30.56 -29.94
CA ALA A 30 51.64 29.52 -28.91
C ALA A 30 51.06 29.94 -27.54
N VAL A 31 51.10 31.23 -27.19
CA VAL A 31 50.55 31.75 -25.93
C VAL A 31 49.01 31.75 -25.95
N LEU A 32 48.39 32.13 -27.08
CA LEU A 32 46.94 32.16 -27.24
C LEU A 32 46.35 30.73 -27.21
N SER A 33 47.07 29.77 -27.80
CA SER A 33 46.66 28.36 -27.80
C SER A 33 46.61 27.73 -26.40
N LEU A 34 47.48 28.15 -25.48
CA LEU A 34 47.55 27.59 -24.13
C LEU A 34 46.38 28.08 -23.25
N GLU A 35 46.06 29.37 -23.36
CA GLU A 35 44.92 29.96 -22.65
C GLU A 35 43.59 29.37 -23.14
N PHE A 36 43.47 29.16 -24.46
CA PHE A 36 42.29 28.53 -25.06
C PHE A 36 42.14 27.06 -24.62
N ALA A 37 43.23 26.28 -24.61
CA ALA A 37 43.23 24.91 -24.11
C ALA A 37 42.79 24.83 -22.63
N LYS A 38 43.24 25.77 -21.80
CA LYS A 38 42.85 25.85 -20.38
C LYS A 38 41.37 26.16 -20.20
N ALA A 39 40.83 27.10 -20.98
CA ALA A 39 39.41 27.44 -20.97
C ALA A 39 38.55 26.23 -21.39
N LEU A 40 39.00 25.48 -22.39
CA LEU A 40 38.30 24.30 -22.88
C LEU A 40 38.31 23.14 -21.86
N ILE A 41 39.46 22.86 -21.25
CA ILE A 41 39.56 21.83 -20.20
C ILE A 41 38.64 22.18 -19.03
N SER A 42 38.58 23.46 -18.65
CA SER A 42 37.66 23.95 -17.62
C SER A 42 36.19 23.72 -18.02
N LEU A 43 35.81 24.01 -19.26
CA LEU A 43 34.46 23.81 -19.77
C LEU A 43 34.07 22.32 -19.80
N ILE A 44 34.94 21.46 -20.34
CA ILE A 44 34.72 20.00 -20.37
C ILE A 44 34.56 19.47 -18.95
N THR A 45 35.41 19.91 -18.02
CA THR A 45 35.34 19.52 -16.61
C THR A 45 34.03 19.98 -15.97
N ALA A 46 33.60 21.22 -16.21
CA ALA A 46 32.34 21.75 -15.69
C ALA A 46 31.12 20.98 -16.23
N VAL A 47 31.09 20.66 -17.53
CA VAL A 47 30.01 19.87 -18.16
C VAL A 47 29.99 18.45 -17.60
N LEU A 48 31.15 17.83 -17.42
CA LEU A 48 31.25 16.46 -16.90
C LEU A 48 30.83 16.38 -15.43
N ILE A 49 31.26 17.33 -14.59
CA ILE A 49 30.79 17.45 -13.20
C ILE A 49 29.28 17.65 -13.17
N THR A 50 28.75 18.59 -13.97
CA THR A 50 27.31 18.90 -13.99
C THR A 50 26.48 17.71 -14.49
N GLY A 51 26.95 17.01 -15.52
CA GLY A 51 26.28 15.83 -16.07
C GLY A 51 26.24 14.66 -15.08
N ILE A 52 27.36 14.38 -14.39
CA ILE A 52 27.41 13.34 -13.34
C ILE A 52 26.49 13.72 -12.18
N LEU A 53 26.55 14.98 -11.71
CA LEU A 53 25.69 15.47 -10.63
C LEU A 53 24.20 15.33 -11.00
N GLY A 54 23.85 15.67 -12.24
CA GLY A 54 22.50 15.53 -12.77
C GLY A 54 22.00 14.09 -12.78
N VAL A 55 22.83 13.12 -13.19
CA VAL A 55 22.47 11.69 -13.14
C VAL A 55 22.28 11.21 -11.72
N VAL A 56 23.17 11.58 -10.81
CA VAL A 56 23.08 11.22 -9.39
C VAL A 56 21.81 11.80 -8.76
N LEU A 57 21.50 13.07 -9.03
CA LEU A 57 20.28 13.73 -8.57
C LEU A 57 19.02 13.10 -9.17
N ALA A 58 19.02 12.79 -10.46
CA ALA A 58 17.89 12.14 -11.12
C ALA A 58 17.62 10.75 -10.55
N HIS A 59 18.68 9.97 -10.28
CA HIS A 59 18.56 8.66 -9.64
C HIS A 59 18.02 8.80 -8.22
N HIS A 60 18.55 9.73 -7.43
CA HIS A 60 18.07 9.99 -6.07
C HIS A 60 16.61 10.45 -6.03
N ASN A 61 16.19 11.32 -6.97
CA ASN A 61 14.81 11.77 -7.08
C ASN A 61 13.87 10.65 -7.51
N ALA A 62 14.29 9.79 -8.44
CA ALA A 62 13.51 8.62 -8.87
C ALA A 62 13.32 7.62 -7.73
N ASP A 63 14.38 7.35 -6.95
CA ASP A 63 14.31 6.48 -5.78
C ASP A 63 13.42 7.06 -4.68
N ARG A 64 13.52 8.37 -4.44
CA ARG A 64 12.63 9.06 -3.51
C ARG A 64 11.18 8.97 -3.95
N ALA A 65 10.89 9.22 -5.23
CA ALA A 65 9.53 9.13 -5.76
C ALA A 65 8.95 7.71 -5.65
N ARG A 66 9.77 6.68 -5.89
CA ARG A 66 9.36 5.27 -5.73
C ARG A 66 9.05 4.90 -4.29
N ARG A 67 9.82 5.44 -3.32
CA ARG A 67 9.55 5.25 -1.89
C ARG A 67 8.26 5.94 -1.48
N GLU A 68 8.09 7.21 -1.85
CA GLU A 68 6.86 7.95 -1.57
C GLU A 68 5.62 7.27 -2.18
N ASP A 69 5.73 6.72 -3.39
CA ASP A 69 4.66 5.95 -4.04
C ASP A 69 4.33 4.66 -3.27
N ARG A 70 5.36 3.92 -2.84
CA ARG A 70 5.20 2.71 -2.03
C ARG A 70 4.57 2.99 -0.67
N ALA A 71 5.05 4.03 0.02
CA ALA A 71 4.52 4.43 1.32
C ALA A 71 3.04 4.83 1.22
N ARG A 72 2.67 5.60 0.19
CA ARG A 72 1.27 5.96 -0.09
C ARG A 72 0.42 4.72 -0.37
N ALA A 73 0.92 3.78 -1.16
CA ALA A 73 0.21 2.55 -1.45
C ALA A 73 -0.01 1.68 -0.20
N PHE A 74 0.99 1.50 0.65
CA PHE A 74 0.84 0.76 1.91
C PHE A 74 -0.06 1.48 2.92
N ALA A 75 0.01 2.82 3.00
CA ALA A 75 -0.89 3.60 3.82
C ALA A 75 -2.36 3.47 3.35
N GLY A 76 -2.59 3.50 2.03
CA GLY A 76 -3.90 3.26 1.43
C GLY A 76 -4.41 1.86 1.71
N ALA A 77 -3.58 0.83 1.52
CA ALA A 77 -3.91 -0.56 1.84
C ALA A 77 -4.25 -0.74 3.33
N LEU A 78 -3.50 -0.11 4.23
CA LEU A 78 -3.77 -0.15 5.67
C LEU A 78 -5.11 0.52 6.03
N GLN A 79 -5.43 1.65 5.37
CA GLN A 79 -6.69 2.34 5.56
C GLN A 79 -7.88 1.49 5.07
N ASP A 80 -7.78 0.89 3.88
CA ASP A 80 -8.82 0.02 3.33
C ASP A 80 -9.00 -1.25 4.18
N LEU A 81 -7.89 -1.87 4.62
CA LEU A 81 -7.90 -3.02 5.51
C LEU A 81 -8.64 -2.72 6.82
N LYS A 82 -8.31 -1.58 7.45
CA LYS A 82 -8.96 -1.12 8.69
C LYS A 82 -10.44 -0.82 8.46
N ALA A 83 -10.79 -0.14 7.37
CA ALA A 83 -12.16 0.19 7.03
C ALA A 83 -13.01 -1.06 6.74
N GLY A 84 -12.42 -2.11 6.15
CA GLY A 84 -13.08 -3.42 6.00
C GLY A 84 -13.30 -4.11 7.34
N TYR A 85 -12.29 -4.12 8.20
CA TYR A 85 -12.37 -4.71 9.54
C TYR A 85 -13.42 -4.02 10.42
N GLU A 86 -13.44 -2.68 10.46
CA GLU A 86 -14.39 -1.91 11.27
C GLU A 86 -15.84 -2.15 10.83
N ARG A 87 -16.10 -2.21 9.52
CA ARG A 87 -17.43 -2.56 8.99
C ARG A 87 -17.89 -3.93 9.46
N VAL A 88 -17.02 -4.93 9.36
CA VAL A 88 -17.30 -6.28 9.86
C VAL A 88 -17.57 -6.27 11.36
N GLN A 89 -16.79 -5.52 12.12
CA GLN A 89 -16.97 -5.42 13.57
C GLN A 89 -18.31 -4.79 13.95
N VAL A 90 -18.74 -3.74 13.24
CA VAL A 90 -20.05 -3.09 13.44
C VAL A 90 -21.18 -4.04 13.07
N ALA A 91 -21.11 -4.70 11.90
CA ALA A 91 -22.11 -5.66 11.46
C ALA A 91 -22.24 -6.82 12.47
N ARG A 92 -21.12 -7.36 12.94
CA ARG A 92 -21.06 -8.38 13.99
C ARG A 92 -21.71 -7.88 15.28
N PHE A 93 -21.36 -6.68 15.75
CA PHE A 93 -21.95 -6.12 16.97
C PHE A 93 -23.49 -6.01 16.88
N LEU A 94 -24.01 -5.54 15.74
CA LEU A 94 -25.46 -5.42 15.52
C LEU A 94 -26.14 -6.80 15.46
N LEU A 95 -25.51 -7.77 14.80
CA LEU A 95 -26.03 -9.14 14.70
C LEU A 95 -25.98 -9.90 16.02
N THR A 96 -24.95 -9.71 16.83
CA THR A 96 -24.88 -10.28 18.18
C THR A 96 -25.94 -9.65 19.09
N ALA A 97 -26.21 -8.34 18.95
CA ALA A 97 -27.23 -7.65 19.73
C ALA A 97 -28.65 -8.07 19.33
N ASN A 98 -28.91 -8.26 18.04
CA ASN A 98 -30.21 -8.67 17.50
C ASN A 98 -30.03 -9.75 16.41
N PRO A 99 -29.98 -11.04 16.80
CA PRO A 99 -29.74 -12.14 15.86
C PRO A 99 -31.03 -12.53 15.13
N SER A 100 -31.60 -11.62 14.34
CA SER A 100 -32.82 -11.83 13.55
C SER A 100 -32.57 -11.92 12.05
N ALA A 101 -33.53 -12.46 11.31
CA ALA A 101 -33.46 -12.55 9.85
C ALA A 101 -33.38 -11.14 9.21
N ARG A 102 -34.18 -10.20 9.73
CA ARG A 102 -34.14 -8.80 9.28
C ARG A 102 -32.77 -8.18 9.49
N THR A 103 -32.20 -8.30 10.69
CA THR A 103 -30.87 -7.71 10.98
C THR A 103 -29.79 -8.33 10.09
N LEU A 104 -29.82 -9.64 9.84
CA LEU A 104 -28.87 -10.27 8.91
C LEU A 104 -29.00 -9.69 7.49
N MET A 105 -30.23 -9.56 6.98
CA MET A 105 -30.47 -8.96 5.67
C MET A 105 -29.95 -7.52 5.56
N GLU A 106 -30.16 -6.71 6.60
CA GLU A 106 -29.64 -5.34 6.65
C GLU A 106 -28.09 -5.31 6.64
N GLN A 107 -27.46 -6.22 7.39
CA GLN A 107 -26.01 -6.27 7.53
C GLN A 107 -25.27 -6.90 6.33
N VAL A 108 -25.96 -7.60 5.42
CA VAL A 108 -25.35 -8.16 4.19
C VAL A 108 -24.68 -7.08 3.35
N SER A 109 -25.28 -5.88 3.28
CA SER A 109 -24.68 -4.72 2.60
C SER A 109 -23.32 -4.35 3.20
N SER A 110 -23.21 -4.32 4.54
CA SER A 110 -21.98 -4.00 5.27
C SER A 110 -20.89 -5.06 5.05
N PHE A 111 -21.26 -6.35 5.02
CA PHE A 111 -20.31 -7.41 4.66
C PHE A 111 -19.84 -7.29 3.22
N SER A 112 -20.72 -6.94 2.28
CA SER A 112 -20.36 -6.77 0.87
C SER A 112 -19.39 -5.59 0.68
N GLU A 113 -19.66 -4.46 1.35
CA GLU A 113 -18.75 -3.32 1.36
C GLU A 113 -17.39 -3.66 1.97
N ALA A 114 -17.36 -4.38 3.09
CA ALA A 114 -16.11 -4.84 3.71
C ALA A 114 -15.31 -5.72 2.75
N ARG A 115 -15.97 -6.66 2.06
CA ARG A 115 -15.36 -7.49 1.01
C ARG A 115 -14.76 -6.65 -0.11
N GLY A 116 -15.48 -5.60 -0.52
CA GLY A 116 -15.01 -4.61 -1.49
C GLY A 116 -13.72 -3.92 -1.04
N GLN A 117 -13.60 -3.53 0.23
CA GLN A 117 -12.36 -2.93 0.75
C GLN A 117 -11.22 -3.95 0.76
N LEU A 118 -11.45 -5.18 1.19
CA LEU A 118 -10.44 -6.24 1.19
C LEU A 118 -9.91 -6.53 -0.22
N HIS A 119 -10.77 -6.55 -1.24
CA HIS A 119 -10.32 -6.69 -2.62
C HIS A 119 -9.50 -5.49 -3.13
N LYS A 120 -9.72 -4.27 -2.63
CA LYS A 120 -8.83 -3.12 -2.95
C LYS A 120 -7.44 -3.32 -2.37
N VAL A 121 -7.35 -3.88 -1.17
CA VAL A 121 -6.06 -4.24 -0.54
C VAL A 121 -5.32 -5.25 -1.42
N GLN A 122 -5.97 -6.35 -1.85
CA GLN A 122 -5.36 -7.33 -2.76
C GLN A 122 -4.89 -6.72 -4.09
N ARG A 123 -5.67 -5.79 -4.65
CA ARG A 123 -5.33 -5.12 -5.92
C ARG A 123 -4.24 -4.05 -5.77
N THR A 124 -3.77 -3.78 -4.56
CA THR A 124 -2.70 -2.81 -4.34
C THR A 124 -1.38 -3.36 -4.86
N ARG A 125 -0.72 -2.63 -5.77
CA ARG A 125 0.47 -3.06 -6.53
C ARG A 125 1.60 -3.68 -5.68
N PHE A 126 1.80 -3.20 -4.46
CA PHE A 126 2.90 -3.66 -3.59
C PHE A 126 2.48 -4.73 -2.57
N VAL A 127 1.20 -5.13 -2.57
CA VAL A 127 0.64 -6.17 -1.69
C VAL A 127 0.69 -7.55 -2.35
N HIS A 128 0.68 -7.60 -3.69
CA HIS A 128 0.76 -8.86 -4.43
C HIS A 128 2.05 -9.63 -4.14
N ASP A 129 1.94 -10.95 -4.01
CA ASP A 129 3.01 -11.89 -3.64
C ASP A 129 3.64 -11.59 -2.26
N THR A 130 2.88 -10.96 -1.36
CA THR A 130 3.31 -10.71 0.03
C THR A 130 2.45 -11.50 1.02
N PRO A 131 2.93 -11.73 2.26
CA PRO A 131 2.12 -12.36 3.30
C PRO A 131 0.81 -11.61 3.63
N VAL A 132 0.69 -10.34 3.24
CA VAL A 132 -0.54 -9.56 3.40
C VAL A 132 -1.63 -10.08 2.48
N GLU A 133 -1.31 -10.52 1.25
CA GLU A 133 -2.28 -11.08 0.31
C GLU A 133 -2.92 -12.35 0.86
N ASP A 134 -2.11 -13.29 1.38
CA ASP A 134 -2.60 -14.50 2.03
C ASP A 134 -3.52 -14.18 3.22
N CYS A 135 -3.12 -13.23 4.07
CA CYS A 135 -3.94 -12.82 5.21
C CYS A 135 -5.26 -12.19 4.76
N VAL A 136 -5.26 -11.37 3.71
CA VAL A 136 -6.51 -10.79 3.18
C VAL A 136 -7.38 -11.88 2.56
N GLN A 137 -6.79 -12.88 1.92
CA GLN A 137 -7.53 -14.04 1.41
C GLN A 137 -8.17 -14.85 2.55
N ASP A 138 -7.44 -15.11 3.64
CA ASP A 138 -7.98 -15.76 4.84
C ASP A 138 -9.18 -14.99 5.43
N MET A 139 -9.13 -13.65 5.42
CA MET A 139 -10.25 -12.81 5.84
C MET A 139 -11.46 -12.95 4.89
N LEU A 140 -11.23 -12.97 3.58
CA LEU A 140 -12.27 -13.15 2.58
C LEU A 140 -12.92 -14.53 2.69
N ASP A 141 -12.13 -15.58 2.90
CA ASP A 141 -12.62 -16.96 3.04
C ASP A 141 -13.47 -17.12 4.31
N ALA A 142 -13.03 -16.52 5.42
CA ALA A 142 -13.82 -16.49 6.65
C ALA A 142 -15.18 -15.79 6.46
N MET A 143 -15.24 -14.74 5.64
CA MET A 143 -16.50 -14.07 5.29
C MET A 143 -17.34 -14.87 4.30
N ASN A 144 -16.73 -15.59 3.36
CA ASN A 144 -17.47 -16.36 2.35
C ASN A 144 -18.33 -17.45 3.01
N GLY A 145 -17.86 -18.08 4.10
CA GLY A 145 -18.66 -19.05 4.85
C GLY A 145 -19.99 -18.48 5.35
N THR A 146 -20.02 -17.24 5.84
CA THR A 146 -21.27 -16.60 6.29
C THR A 146 -22.16 -16.17 5.11
N PHE A 147 -21.56 -15.76 3.99
CA PHE A 147 -22.28 -15.43 2.77
C PHE A 147 -22.93 -16.64 2.11
N ASP A 148 -22.26 -17.80 2.13
CA ASP A 148 -22.79 -19.03 1.57
C ASP A 148 -24.03 -19.49 2.36
N GLU A 149 -23.99 -19.45 3.70
CA GLU A 149 -25.16 -19.73 4.53
C GLU A 149 -26.30 -18.74 4.28
N TYR A 150 -26.00 -17.45 4.13
CA TYR A 150 -26.99 -16.44 3.76
C TYR A 150 -27.63 -16.76 2.41
N ARG A 151 -26.84 -17.14 1.41
CA ARG A 151 -27.31 -17.44 0.05
C ARG A 151 -28.18 -18.70 0.03
N GLU A 152 -27.77 -19.75 0.73
CA GLU A 152 -28.50 -21.01 0.82
C GLU A 152 -29.85 -20.84 1.54
N ASN A 153 -29.89 -20.01 2.58
CA ASN A 153 -31.09 -19.77 3.38
C ASN A 153 -31.87 -18.50 2.97
N HIS A 154 -31.51 -17.85 1.86
CA HIS A 154 -32.03 -16.53 1.49
C HIS A 154 -33.57 -16.47 1.42
N ALA A 155 -34.20 -17.51 0.86
CA ALA A 155 -35.66 -17.56 0.75
C ALA A 155 -36.37 -17.75 2.10
N GLU A 156 -35.75 -18.42 3.08
CA GLU A 156 -36.28 -18.50 4.44
C GLU A 156 -36.07 -17.18 5.17
N LEU A 157 -34.87 -16.60 5.09
CA LEU A 157 -34.56 -15.28 5.68
C LEU A 157 -35.51 -14.19 5.20
N LEU A 158 -35.79 -14.13 3.89
CA LEU A 158 -36.73 -13.14 3.35
C LEU A 158 -38.15 -13.34 3.90
N ARG A 159 -38.60 -14.59 4.05
CA ARG A 159 -39.92 -14.89 4.62
C ARG A 159 -40.00 -14.49 6.09
N ASP A 160 -38.98 -14.82 6.86
CA ASP A 160 -38.90 -14.49 8.28
C ASP A 160 -38.80 -12.97 8.49
N ALA A 161 -37.97 -12.27 7.72
CA ALA A 161 -37.86 -10.81 7.80
C ALA A 161 -39.17 -10.09 7.45
N LEU A 162 -39.89 -10.54 6.41
CA LEU A 162 -41.22 -10.00 6.08
C LEU A 162 -42.27 -10.32 7.14
N ALA A 163 -42.16 -11.47 7.82
CA ALA A 163 -43.04 -11.82 8.93
C ALA A 163 -42.77 -10.92 10.15
N GLU A 164 -41.50 -10.67 10.46
CA GLU A 164 -41.08 -9.72 11.51
C GLU A 164 -41.63 -8.31 11.22
N GLU A 165 -41.46 -7.79 10.01
CA GLU A 165 -41.93 -6.46 9.62
C GLU A 165 -43.46 -6.32 9.74
N ARG A 166 -44.22 -7.34 9.28
CA ARG A 166 -45.69 -7.34 9.40
C ARG A 166 -46.14 -7.37 10.86
N ALA A 167 -45.47 -8.16 11.69
CA ALA A 167 -45.82 -8.28 13.09
C ALA A 167 -45.51 -6.99 13.86
N GLU A 168 -44.39 -6.34 13.55
CA GLU A 168 -44.05 -5.02 14.10
C GLU A 168 -45.09 -3.97 13.69
N LYS A 169 -45.48 -3.94 12.42
CA LYS A 169 -46.51 -3.03 11.93
C LYS A 169 -47.86 -3.25 12.61
N ALA A 170 -48.28 -4.51 12.78
CA ALA A 170 -49.53 -4.84 13.47
C ALA A 170 -49.52 -4.37 14.94
N PHE A 171 -48.37 -4.43 15.62
CA PHE A 171 -48.21 -3.90 16.96
C PHE A 171 -48.30 -2.36 16.97
N LEU A 172 -47.58 -1.67 16.08
CA LEU A 172 -47.59 -0.21 15.99
C LEU A 172 -48.97 0.36 15.62
N ASP A 173 -49.73 -0.36 14.78
CA ASP A 173 -51.09 0.01 14.38
C ASP A 173 -52.13 -0.32 15.47
N GLY A 174 -51.72 -0.87 16.62
CA GLY A 174 -52.62 -1.26 17.72
C GLY A 174 -53.49 -2.47 17.43
N THR A 175 -53.17 -3.24 16.39
CA THR A 175 -53.88 -4.49 16.04
C THR A 175 -53.55 -5.61 17.04
N THR A 176 -52.37 -5.55 17.66
CA THR A 176 -51.92 -6.50 18.67
C THR A 176 -51.32 -5.77 19.87
N ASP A 177 -51.69 -6.17 21.09
CA ASP A 177 -51.18 -5.53 22.32
C ASP A 177 -49.78 -5.99 22.74
N ARG A 178 -49.23 -7.03 22.09
CA ARG A 178 -47.93 -7.62 22.44
C ARG A 178 -46.92 -7.40 21.33
N TYR A 179 -45.72 -6.95 21.69
CA TYR A 179 -44.60 -6.90 20.77
C TYR A 179 -44.27 -8.32 20.29
N PRO A 180 -44.08 -8.54 18.98
CA PRO A 180 -43.86 -9.88 18.46
C PRO A 180 -42.53 -10.46 18.94
N ALA A 181 -42.52 -11.77 19.21
CA ALA A 181 -41.29 -12.48 19.49
C ALA A 181 -40.47 -12.58 18.19
N VAL A 182 -39.25 -12.03 18.21
CA VAL A 182 -38.33 -12.09 17.08
C VAL A 182 -37.80 -13.52 16.95
N ARG A 183 -37.91 -14.11 15.76
CA ARG A 183 -37.34 -15.44 15.48
C ARG A 183 -35.83 -15.29 15.39
N THR A 184 -35.12 -15.95 16.31
CA THR A 184 -33.66 -15.93 16.31
C THR A 184 -33.10 -16.84 15.22
N LEU A 185 -31.97 -16.44 14.64
CA LEU A 185 -31.24 -17.25 13.65
C LEU A 185 -30.76 -18.55 14.30
N SER A 186 -31.26 -19.69 13.82
CA SER A 186 -30.90 -21.00 14.38
C SER A 186 -29.43 -21.33 14.11
N LYS A 187 -28.72 -21.86 15.12
CA LYS A 187 -27.34 -22.34 14.98
C LYS A 187 -27.22 -23.52 14.01
N ASP A 188 -28.30 -24.28 13.82
CA ASP A 188 -28.32 -25.43 12.92
C ASP A 188 -28.30 -25.01 11.44
N CYS A 189 -28.89 -23.86 11.11
CA CYS A 189 -28.95 -23.34 9.74
C CYS A 189 -27.84 -22.32 9.43
N PHE A 190 -27.26 -21.71 10.47
CA PHE A 190 -26.32 -20.59 10.36
C PHE A 190 -25.04 -20.85 11.19
N HIS A 191 -24.41 -22.01 11.00
CA HIS A 191 -23.28 -22.44 11.81
C HIS A 191 -22.07 -21.51 11.71
N ALA A 192 -21.63 -21.19 10.50
CA ALA A 192 -20.51 -20.30 10.21
C ALA A 192 -20.81 -18.88 10.70
N LEU A 193 -22.03 -18.38 10.53
CA LEU A 193 -22.43 -17.10 11.11
C LEU A 193 -22.33 -17.15 12.65
N HIS A 194 -22.82 -18.20 13.30
CA HIS A 194 -22.72 -18.32 14.76
C HIS A 194 -21.26 -18.38 15.24
N LEU A 195 -20.40 -19.14 14.56
CA LEU A 195 -18.95 -19.14 14.82
C LEU A 195 -18.34 -17.75 14.65
N PHE A 196 -18.79 -17.01 13.64
CA PHE A 196 -18.34 -15.65 13.36
C PHE A 196 -18.81 -14.64 14.42
N LEU A 197 -19.99 -14.85 14.99
CA LEU A 197 -20.58 -13.99 16.02
C LEU A 197 -20.10 -14.33 17.45
N GLU A 198 -19.32 -15.39 17.66
CA GLU A 198 -18.82 -15.78 18.98
C GLU A 198 -18.16 -14.61 19.73
N ASP A 199 -18.39 -14.54 21.04
CA ASP A 199 -18.13 -13.33 21.82
C ASP A 199 -16.66 -13.07 22.15
N GLY A 200 -16.36 -11.77 22.32
CA GLY A 200 -15.18 -11.19 22.95
C GLY A 200 -13.82 -11.78 22.55
N GLU A 201 -13.39 -12.79 23.31
CA GLU A 201 -12.08 -13.43 23.15
C GLU A 201 -12.06 -14.52 22.09
N ALA A 202 -13.19 -15.22 21.86
CA ALA A 202 -13.29 -16.23 20.82
C ALA A 202 -13.14 -15.59 19.43
N TRP A 203 -13.79 -14.44 19.21
CA TRP A 203 -13.62 -13.65 17.99
C TRP A 203 -12.16 -13.26 17.71
N LYS A 204 -11.41 -12.83 18.74
CA LYS A 204 -9.99 -12.47 18.58
C LYS A 204 -9.13 -13.67 18.19
N GLN A 205 -9.55 -14.87 18.60
CA GLN A 205 -8.93 -16.13 18.21
C GLN A 205 -9.48 -16.65 16.87
N GLY A 206 -10.51 -16.01 16.32
CA GLY A 206 -11.10 -16.35 15.03
C GLY A 206 -10.11 -16.16 13.86
N PRO A 207 -10.32 -16.86 12.73
CA PRO A 207 -9.48 -16.75 11.55
C PRO A 207 -9.44 -15.30 11.02
N PHE A 208 -10.60 -14.62 10.97
CA PHE A 208 -10.71 -13.26 10.47
C PHE A 208 -9.86 -12.25 11.27
N HIS A 209 -9.99 -12.21 12.60
CA HIS A 209 -9.25 -11.25 13.42
C HIS A 209 -7.74 -11.52 13.44
N ARG A 210 -7.33 -12.80 13.47
CA ARG A 210 -5.91 -13.16 13.41
C ARG A 210 -5.28 -12.74 12.10
N ALA A 211 -5.95 -12.99 10.98
CA ALA A 211 -5.50 -12.59 9.66
C ALA A 211 -5.41 -11.07 9.53
N TYR A 212 -6.43 -10.33 9.99
CA TYR A 212 -6.39 -8.86 10.08
C TYR A 212 -5.19 -8.35 10.90
N SER A 213 -5.00 -8.89 12.11
CA SER A 213 -3.94 -8.43 13.02
C SER A 213 -2.55 -8.67 12.41
N LYS A 214 -2.36 -9.81 11.75
CA LYS A 214 -1.13 -10.15 11.03
C LYS A 214 -0.90 -9.22 9.84
N ALA A 215 -1.89 -9.06 8.96
CA ALA A 215 -1.84 -8.16 7.81
C ALA A 215 -1.53 -6.71 8.22
N LYS A 216 -2.24 -6.21 9.23
CA LYS A 216 -2.05 -4.88 9.80
C LYS A 216 -0.61 -4.70 10.28
N LYS A 217 -0.12 -5.63 11.11
CA LYS A 217 1.24 -5.58 11.63
C LYS A 217 2.27 -5.58 10.49
N THR A 218 2.10 -6.44 9.49
CA THR A 218 3.01 -6.49 8.33
C THR A 218 3.02 -5.17 7.55
N LEU A 219 1.85 -4.56 7.30
CA LEU A 219 1.77 -3.25 6.64
C LEU A 219 2.39 -2.13 7.48
N GLU A 220 2.16 -2.12 8.79
CA GLU A 220 2.78 -1.16 9.72
C GLU A 220 4.30 -1.33 9.79
N ASP A 221 4.78 -2.58 9.82
CA ASP A 221 6.20 -2.91 9.80
C ASP A 221 6.82 -2.47 8.47
N GLN A 222 6.18 -2.71 7.32
CA GLN A 222 6.64 -2.24 6.01
C GLN A 222 6.67 -0.71 5.89
N LEU A 223 5.73 0.00 6.51
CA LEU A 223 5.72 1.46 6.59
C LEU A 223 6.84 1.99 7.50
N ARG A 224 7.18 1.27 8.58
CA ARG A 224 8.30 1.63 9.49
C ARG A 224 9.66 1.23 8.92
N GLU A 225 9.72 0.11 8.18
CA GLU A 225 10.85 -0.43 7.43
C GLU A 225 11.17 0.38 6.16
N GLU A 226 10.57 1.56 6.00
CA GLU A 226 11.17 2.66 5.26
C GLU A 226 12.15 3.55 6.10
N PRO A 227 13.24 3.05 6.76
CA PRO A 227 14.22 3.92 7.36
C PRO A 227 15.50 4.04 6.51
N ALA A 228 16.05 5.25 6.52
CA ALA A 228 17.49 5.46 6.66
C ALA A 228 18.45 5.00 5.54
N GLY A 229 17.97 4.63 4.35
CA GLY A 229 18.86 4.33 3.20
C GLY A 229 19.82 5.46 2.82
N VAL A 230 19.51 6.70 3.19
CA VAL A 230 20.41 7.86 3.01
C VAL A 230 21.48 7.92 4.12
N ARG A 231 21.19 7.51 5.36
CA ARG A 231 22.19 7.52 6.46
C ARG A 231 23.24 6.43 6.31
N SER A 232 22.89 5.25 5.75
CA SER A 232 23.86 4.16 5.59
C SER A 232 24.89 4.45 4.48
N TRP A 233 24.48 5.10 3.39
CA TRP A 233 25.38 5.44 2.28
C TRP A 233 26.40 6.52 2.69
N PHE A 234 25.97 7.59 3.37
CA PHE A 234 26.90 8.60 3.92
C PHE A 234 27.81 8.04 5.02
N GLY A 235 27.31 7.12 5.86
CA GLY A 235 28.13 6.42 6.85
C GLY A 235 29.18 5.49 6.22
N ALA A 236 28.84 4.79 5.14
CA ALA A 236 29.77 3.93 4.41
C ALA A 236 30.82 4.72 3.61
N LEU A 237 30.41 5.83 2.98
CA LEU A 237 31.29 6.72 2.21
C LEU A 237 32.25 7.49 3.13
N GLY A 238 31.77 7.99 4.27
CA GLY A 238 32.60 8.66 5.28
C GLY A 238 33.64 7.74 5.93
N ARG A 239 33.33 6.45 6.10
CA ARG A 239 34.29 5.44 6.61
C ARG A 239 35.36 5.05 5.58
N ARG A 240 35.04 5.06 4.28
CA ARG A 240 36.05 4.84 3.22
C ARG A 240 37.00 6.03 3.08
N LEU A 241 36.51 7.26 3.18
CA LEU A 241 37.36 8.45 3.07
C LEU A 241 38.29 8.64 4.28
N ARG A 242 37.89 8.22 5.49
CA ARG A 242 38.78 8.28 6.68
C ARG A 242 39.88 7.22 6.70
N ARG A 243 39.75 6.09 5.98
CA ARG A 243 40.80 5.05 5.91
C ARG A 243 41.99 5.41 5.01
N GLY A 244 41.90 6.48 4.20
CA GLY A 244 42.97 6.93 3.31
C GLY A 244 43.98 7.90 3.91
N ARG A 245 43.77 8.43 5.12
CA ARG A 245 44.75 9.27 5.83
C ARG A 245 45.42 8.47 6.95
N ARG A 246 46.41 7.65 6.61
CA ARG A 246 47.44 7.31 7.59
C ARG A 246 48.45 8.46 7.62
N PRO A 247 48.79 9.02 8.79
CA PRO A 247 49.90 9.95 8.90
C PRO A 247 51.18 9.20 8.56
N VAL A 248 51.91 9.68 7.55
CA VAL A 248 53.31 9.30 7.34
C VAL A 248 54.07 9.88 8.52
N LEU A 249 54.53 9.01 9.42
CA LEU A 249 55.51 9.37 10.43
C LEU A 249 56.78 9.78 9.67
N GLN A 250 57.17 11.04 9.82
CA GLN A 250 58.48 11.53 9.40
C GLN A 250 59.52 10.99 10.39
N GLU A 251 60.51 10.27 9.87
CA GLU A 251 61.84 10.12 10.46
C GLU A 251 62.73 11.28 10.00
#